data_AF-A0A1J5KCL5-F1
#
_entry.id   AF-A0A1J5KCL5-F1
#
_cell.length_a   1.000
_cell.length_b   1.000
_cell.length_c   1.000
_cell.angle_alpha   90.00
_cell.angle_beta   90.00
_cell.angle_gamma   90.00
#
_symmetry.space_group_name_H-M   'P 1'
#
loop_
_entity.id
_entity.type
_entity.pdbx_description
1 polymer ?
#
loop_
_entity_poly.entity_id
_entity_poly.type
_entity_poly.pdbx_seq_one_letter_code
_entity_poly.pdbx_strand_id
1 'polypeptide(L)'
;MDMDSLFNFIDTFNGETHGTTDYYKETIYIVKDGEFFTPLSYLKKKVEGFDEDLLLKQGYIYDSLELIGDERFSSWYEKQFSRKLKRSHAKKTLFLHLPDNKMIFDAIETVNKSYETLRSQKILFNGKKLPVQLGEWYAKCIFGLMQKKSTSQRGFDFYIGEKRVEVKVHWGDHTSPKGVKVRKSLVDLSDYVVVIYLARNLMIREVCFLDSDFVMRKFSGKGHTVFLKDSDIVSYFFSKSSKHGDKVANANALMKYALPNLAMNLAESFGNQ
;
A
#
# COMPACT_ATOMS: atom_id res chain seq x y z
N MET A 1 -30.19 -6.96 -28.81
CA MET A 1 -30.59 -6.81 -27.40
C MET A 1 -30.94 -5.36 -27.14
N ASP A 2 -32.10 -5.10 -26.55
CA ASP A 2 -32.49 -3.77 -26.09
C ASP A 2 -31.99 -3.54 -24.65
N MET A 3 -31.32 -2.41 -24.41
CA MET A 3 -30.71 -2.10 -23.11
C MET A 3 -31.75 -1.66 -22.08
N ASP A 4 -32.81 -0.98 -22.50
CA ASP A 4 -33.90 -0.60 -21.60
C ASP A 4 -34.64 -1.84 -21.11
N SER A 5 -34.91 -2.80 -22.01
CA SER A 5 -35.41 -4.12 -21.65
C SER A 5 -34.51 -4.83 -20.64
N LEU A 6 -33.19 -4.87 -20.86
CA LEU A 6 -32.23 -5.47 -19.92
C LEU A 6 -32.36 -4.85 -18.52
N PHE A 7 -32.34 -3.52 -18.42
CA PHE A 7 -32.41 -2.82 -17.14
C PHE A 7 -33.76 -3.03 -16.44
N ASN A 8 -34.86 -3.04 -17.19
CA ASN A 8 -36.18 -3.35 -16.64
C ASN A 8 -36.24 -4.75 -16.02
N PHE A 9 -35.62 -5.76 -16.65
CA PHE A 9 -35.57 -7.11 -16.08
C PHE A 9 -34.64 -7.24 -14.88
N ILE A 10 -33.55 -6.47 -14.83
CA ILE A 10 -32.69 -6.37 -13.64
C ILE A 10 -33.48 -5.79 -12.48
N ASP A 11 -34.19 -4.68 -12.70
CA ASP A 11 -34.99 -4.02 -11.67
C ASP A 11 -36.12 -4.94 -11.18
N THR A 12 -36.80 -5.62 -12.12
CA THR A 12 -37.85 -6.60 -11.80
C THR A 12 -37.31 -7.75 -10.95
N PHE A 13 -36.15 -8.32 -11.31
CA PHE A 13 -35.55 -9.41 -10.53
C PHE A 13 -35.29 -8.96 -9.09
N ASN A 14 -34.72 -7.77 -8.91
CA ASN A 14 -34.34 -7.21 -7.62
C ASN A 14 -35.53 -6.70 -6.78
N GLY A 15 -36.72 -6.54 -7.37
CA GLY A 15 -37.94 -6.17 -6.67
C GLY A 15 -38.57 -7.29 -5.84
N GLU A 16 -38.23 -8.55 -6.13
CA GLU A 16 -38.82 -9.73 -5.50
C GLU A 16 -37.77 -10.67 -4.92
N THR A 17 -38.17 -11.55 -3.99
CA THR A 17 -37.30 -12.62 -3.48
C THR A 17 -37.47 -13.90 -4.27
N HIS A 18 -36.38 -14.66 -4.46
CA HIS A 18 -36.31 -15.84 -5.34
C HIS A 18 -35.85 -17.09 -4.59
N GLY A 19 -36.20 -17.23 -3.30
CA GLY A 19 -35.71 -18.30 -2.42
C GLY A 19 -36.11 -19.73 -2.81
N THR A 20 -37.13 -19.88 -3.66
CA THR A 20 -37.62 -21.17 -4.19
C THR A 20 -37.03 -21.53 -5.55
N THR A 21 -36.28 -20.61 -6.17
CA THR A 21 -35.66 -20.82 -7.48
C THR A 21 -34.28 -21.46 -7.35
N ASP A 22 -33.72 -21.94 -8.46
CA ASP A 22 -32.35 -22.47 -8.52
C ASP A 22 -31.30 -21.41 -8.91
N TYR A 23 -31.68 -20.13 -9.03
CA TYR A 23 -30.77 -19.04 -9.42
C TYR A 23 -29.64 -18.80 -8.40
N TYR A 24 -29.80 -19.23 -7.15
CA TYR A 24 -28.74 -19.21 -6.13
C TYR A 24 -27.54 -20.13 -6.50
N LYS A 25 -27.71 -21.06 -7.44
CA LYS A 25 -26.61 -21.93 -7.88
C LYS A 25 -25.71 -21.25 -8.92
N GLU A 26 -26.12 -20.11 -9.46
CA GLU A 26 -25.43 -19.46 -10.56
C GLU A 26 -24.16 -18.74 -10.12
N THR A 27 -23.19 -18.62 -11.01
CA THR A 27 -21.88 -18.06 -10.69
C THR A 27 -21.59 -16.75 -11.39
N ILE A 28 -22.47 -16.29 -12.28
CA ILE A 28 -22.28 -15.05 -13.03
C ILE A 28 -23.50 -14.16 -12.82
N TYR A 29 -23.25 -12.92 -12.42
CA TYR A 29 -24.28 -11.92 -12.17
C TYR A 29 -23.97 -10.65 -12.96
N ILE A 30 -24.98 -10.08 -13.63
CA ILE A 30 -24.88 -8.73 -14.19
C ILE A 30 -25.12 -7.74 -13.06
N VAL A 31 -24.30 -6.67 -13.02
CA VAL A 31 -24.40 -5.60 -12.02
C VAL A 31 -24.85 -4.31 -12.67
N LYS A 32 -25.87 -3.69 -12.09
CA LYS A 32 -26.34 -2.35 -12.44
C LYS A 32 -26.15 -1.43 -11.24
N ASP A 33 -25.58 -0.25 -11.49
CA ASP A 33 -25.34 0.83 -10.52
C ASP A 33 -24.56 0.42 -9.26
N GLY A 34 -23.84 -0.71 -9.32
CA GLY A 34 -23.08 -1.26 -8.19
C GLY A 34 -23.92 -1.84 -7.05
N GLU A 35 -25.24 -1.91 -7.19
CA GLU A 35 -26.16 -2.32 -6.11
C GLU A 35 -27.14 -3.43 -6.52
N PHE A 36 -27.51 -3.48 -7.80
CA PHE A 36 -28.45 -4.46 -8.32
C PHE A 36 -27.70 -5.58 -8.99
N PHE A 37 -27.93 -6.80 -8.53
CA PHE A 37 -27.31 -8.00 -9.07
C PHE A 37 -28.39 -8.86 -9.74
N THR A 38 -28.09 -9.48 -10.87
CA THR A 38 -29.05 -10.37 -11.52
C THR A 38 -28.35 -11.57 -12.14
N PRO A 39 -28.78 -12.80 -11.83
CA PRO A 39 -28.19 -14.01 -12.39
C PRO A 39 -28.23 -13.98 -13.92
N LEU A 40 -27.11 -14.28 -14.58
CA LEU A 40 -26.99 -14.19 -16.03
C LEU A 40 -28.01 -15.09 -16.77
N SER A 41 -28.29 -16.28 -16.24
CA SER A 41 -29.25 -17.23 -16.81
C SER A 41 -30.68 -16.72 -16.75
N TYR A 42 -31.02 -15.87 -15.77
CA TYR A 42 -32.32 -15.21 -15.73
C TYR A 42 -32.46 -14.27 -16.92
N LEU A 43 -31.45 -13.43 -17.15
CA LEU A 43 -31.44 -12.45 -18.25
C LEU A 43 -31.40 -13.13 -19.62
N LYS A 44 -30.59 -14.18 -19.79
CA LYS A 44 -30.56 -15.02 -21.00
C LYS A 44 -31.94 -15.59 -21.38
N LYS A 45 -32.81 -15.85 -20.40
CA LYS A 45 -34.16 -16.38 -20.63
C LYS A 45 -35.22 -15.30 -20.85
N LYS A 46 -35.04 -14.11 -20.29
CA LYS A 46 -36.07 -13.06 -20.24
C LYS A 46 -35.86 -11.95 -21.26
N VAL A 47 -34.62 -11.64 -21.59
CA VAL A 47 -34.27 -10.59 -22.54
C VAL A 47 -34.20 -11.18 -23.93
N GLU A 48 -35.04 -10.70 -24.83
CA GLU A 48 -35.05 -11.15 -26.23
C GLU A 48 -33.73 -10.78 -26.93
N GLY A 49 -33.11 -11.76 -27.59
CA GLY A 49 -31.83 -11.57 -28.26
C GLY A 49 -30.70 -11.19 -27.30
N PHE A 50 -30.74 -11.68 -26.05
CA PHE A 50 -29.65 -11.51 -25.10
C PHE A 50 -28.34 -12.02 -25.69
N ASP A 51 -27.33 -11.17 -25.70
CA ASP A 51 -26.00 -11.49 -26.19
C ASP A 51 -24.95 -10.95 -25.22
N GLU A 52 -24.25 -11.87 -24.57
CA GLU A 52 -23.18 -11.58 -23.64
C GLU A 52 -21.99 -10.90 -24.34
N ASP A 53 -21.67 -11.32 -25.56
CA ASP A 53 -20.59 -10.75 -26.35
C ASP A 53 -20.90 -9.30 -26.74
N LEU A 54 -22.18 -8.96 -26.90
CA LEU A 54 -22.62 -7.59 -27.13
C LEU A 54 -22.37 -6.71 -25.90
N LEU A 55 -22.62 -7.20 -24.69
CA LEU A 55 -22.31 -6.48 -23.44
C LEU A 55 -20.80 -6.22 -23.33
N LEU A 56 -19.98 -7.24 -23.63
CA LEU A 56 -18.53 -7.09 -23.64
C LEU A 56 -18.07 -6.06 -24.68
N LYS A 57 -18.66 -6.06 -25.88
CA LYS A 57 -18.41 -5.04 -26.92
C LYS A 57 -18.83 -3.63 -26.50
N GLN A 58 -19.83 -3.52 -25.62
CA GLN A 58 -20.28 -2.25 -25.04
C GLN A 58 -19.41 -1.80 -23.85
N GLY A 59 -18.43 -2.59 -23.43
CA GLY A 59 -17.45 -2.24 -22.41
C GLY A 59 -17.69 -2.88 -21.04
N TYR A 60 -18.67 -3.78 -20.91
CA TYR A 60 -18.80 -4.57 -19.68
C TYR A 60 -17.57 -5.46 -19.49
N ILE A 61 -17.18 -5.66 -18.23
CA ILE A 61 -16.04 -6.49 -17.85
C ILE A 61 -16.46 -7.53 -16.82
N TYR A 62 -15.70 -8.62 -16.78
CA TYR A 62 -15.78 -9.63 -15.74
C TYR A 62 -14.82 -9.35 -14.61
N ASP A 63 -15.35 -9.26 -13.39
CA ASP A 63 -14.55 -9.23 -12.17
C ASP A 63 -15.01 -10.30 -11.19
N SER A 64 -14.05 -10.87 -10.45
CA SER A 64 -14.40 -11.85 -9.42
C SER A 64 -14.79 -11.16 -8.12
N LEU A 65 -15.77 -11.74 -7.42
CA LEU A 65 -16.15 -11.28 -6.08
C LEU A 65 -14.96 -11.34 -5.11
N GLU A 66 -14.06 -12.32 -5.26
CA GLU A 66 -12.85 -12.44 -4.43
C GLU A 66 -11.86 -11.29 -4.67
N LEU A 67 -11.81 -10.72 -5.88
CA LEU A 67 -10.96 -9.58 -6.20
C LEU A 67 -11.55 -8.27 -5.66
N ILE A 68 -12.85 -8.03 -5.88
CA ILE A 68 -13.50 -6.77 -5.49
C ILE A 68 -13.77 -6.72 -3.98
N GLY A 69 -14.14 -7.85 -3.38
CA GLY A 69 -14.53 -7.90 -1.97
C GLY A 69 -15.84 -7.15 -1.67
N ASP A 70 -16.85 -7.26 -2.54
CA ASP A 70 -18.12 -6.56 -2.37
C ASP A 70 -18.97 -7.19 -1.25
N GLU A 71 -18.95 -6.60 -0.06
CA GLU A 71 -19.75 -7.04 1.09
C GLU A 71 -21.26 -6.94 0.80
N ARG A 72 -21.69 -6.00 -0.05
CA ARG A 72 -23.10 -5.77 -0.38
C ARG A 72 -23.69 -6.96 -1.13
N PHE A 73 -22.89 -7.65 -1.94
CA PHE A 73 -23.35 -8.85 -2.63
C PHE A 73 -23.74 -9.96 -1.66
N SER A 74 -23.00 -10.14 -0.56
CA SER A 74 -23.33 -11.18 0.43
C SER A 74 -24.68 -10.89 1.09
N SER A 75 -24.91 -9.63 1.48
CA SER A 75 -26.20 -9.18 2.03
C SER A 75 -27.33 -9.28 1.01
N TRP A 76 -27.08 -8.88 -0.24
CA TRP A 76 -28.03 -9.02 -1.34
C TRP A 76 -28.39 -10.48 -1.58
N TYR A 77 -27.41 -11.37 -1.69
CA TYR A 77 -27.62 -12.79 -1.96
C TYR A 77 -28.47 -13.45 -0.87
N GLU A 78 -28.20 -13.13 0.40
CA GLU A 78 -28.98 -13.62 1.54
C GLU A 78 -30.42 -13.12 1.49
N LYS A 79 -30.64 -11.82 1.20
CA LYS A 79 -31.97 -11.25 1.05
C LYS A 79 -32.72 -11.86 -0.14
N GLN A 80 -32.02 -12.02 -1.26
CA GLN A 80 -32.62 -12.42 -2.53
C GLN A 80 -33.01 -13.89 -2.54
N PHE A 81 -32.17 -14.76 -1.96
CA PHE A 81 -32.36 -16.21 -2.03
C PHE A 81 -32.73 -16.85 -0.69
N SER A 82 -32.83 -16.06 0.39
CA SER A 82 -33.05 -16.54 1.76
C SER A 82 -32.02 -17.60 2.17
N ARG A 83 -30.77 -17.45 1.69
CA ARG A 83 -29.68 -18.44 1.82
C ARG A 83 -28.34 -17.75 2.02
N LYS A 84 -27.53 -18.28 2.93
CA LYS A 84 -26.15 -17.80 3.14
C LYS A 84 -25.25 -18.09 1.94
N LEU A 85 -24.46 -17.09 1.54
CA LEU A 85 -23.44 -17.24 0.53
C LEU A 85 -22.28 -18.10 1.06
N LYS A 86 -22.09 -19.29 0.49
CA LYS A 86 -20.99 -20.19 0.88
C LYS A 86 -19.67 -19.69 0.30
N ARG A 87 -18.58 -19.80 1.08
CA ARG A 87 -17.22 -19.45 0.62
C ARG A 87 -16.81 -20.18 -0.67
N SER A 88 -17.20 -21.44 -0.83
CA SER A 88 -16.93 -22.22 -2.05
C SER A 88 -17.65 -21.68 -3.28
N HIS A 89 -18.80 -21.02 -3.09
CA HIS A 89 -19.57 -20.38 -4.14
C HIS A 89 -19.02 -18.98 -4.44
N ALA A 90 -18.77 -18.17 -3.41
CA ALA A 90 -18.18 -16.82 -3.54
C ALA A 90 -16.88 -16.80 -4.35
N LYS A 91 -16.02 -17.82 -4.20
CA LYS A 91 -14.78 -17.97 -4.99
C LYS A 91 -14.99 -18.14 -6.50
N LYS A 92 -16.17 -18.58 -6.90
CA LYS A 92 -16.54 -18.80 -8.32
C LYS A 92 -17.42 -17.68 -8.85
N THR A 93 -17.88 -16.77 -8.00
CA THR A 93 -18.80 -15.70 -8.37
C THR A 93 -18.07 -14.63 -9.17
N LEU A 94 -18.62 -14.32 -10.35
CA LEU A 94 -18.20 -13.27 -11.26
C LEU A 94 -19.31 -12.23 -11.42
N PHE A 95 -18.87 -10.99 -11.58
CA PHE A 95 -19.72 -9.83 -11.88
C PHE A 95 -19.41 -9.35 -13.28
N LEU A 96 -20.46 -9.23 -14.11
CA LEU A 96 -20.41 -8.56 -15.39
C LEU A 96 -20.95 -7.14 -15.21
N HIS A 97 -20.08 -6.14 -15.25
CA HIS A 97 -20.44 -4.75 -14.94
C HIS A 97 -19.71 -3.75 -15.83
N LEU A 98 -20.20 -2.53 -15.90
CA LEU A 98 -19.58 -1.45 -16.65
C LEU A 98 -18.70 -0.61 -15.70
N PRO A 99 -17.38 -0.51 -15.95
CA PRO A 99 -16.51 0.28 -15.08
C PRO A 99 -16.76 1.78 -15.26
N ASP A 100 -16.63 2.55 -14.18
CA ASP A 100 -16.63 4.01 -14.24
C ASP A 100 -15.28 4.52 -14.76
N ASN A 101 -15.15 4.50 -16.09
CA ASN A 101 -13.94 4.94 -16.78
C ASN A 101 -13.57 6.39 -16.44
N LYS A 102 -14.55 7.27 -16.21
CA LYS A 102 -14.27 8.67 -15.87
C LYS A 102 -13.59 8.76 -14.51
N MET A 103 -14.17 8.14 -13.49
CA MET A 103 -13.57 8.11 -12.15
C MET A 103 -12.18 7.45 -12.17
N ILE A 104 -12.00 6.40 -12.96
CA ILE A 104 -10.70 5.75 -13.15
C ILE A 104 -9.68 6.72 -13.77
N PHE A 105 -10.02 7.41 -14.86
CA PHE A 105 -9.10 8.35 -15.50
C PHE A 105 -8.78 9.56 -14.61
N ASP A 106 -9.75 10.10 -13.88
CA ASP A 106 -9.56 11.20 -12.93
C ASP A 106 -8.60 10.78 -11.78
N ALA A 107 -8.75 9.56 -11.28
CA ALA A 107 -7.86 8.99 -10.28
C ALA A 107 -6.44 8.78 -10.84
N ILE A 108 -6.32 8.23 -12.06
CA ILE A 108 -5.03 8.06 -12.75
C ILE A 108 -4.35 9.41 -12.95
N GLU A 109 -5.08 10.44 -13.38
CA GLU A 109 -4.54 11.78 -13.56
C GLU A 109 -4.04 12.37 -12.24
N THR A 110 -4.80 12.19 -11.16
CA THR A 110 -4.42 12.65 -9.82
C THR A 110 -3.15 11.95 -9.32
N VAL A 111 -3.06 10.64 -9.50
CA VAL A 111 -1.85 9.87 -9.20
C VAL A 111 -0.68 10.37 -10.05
N ASN A 112 -0.87 10.56 -11.35
CA ASN A 112 0.18 11.04 -12.25
C ASN A 112 0.69 12.44 -11.85
N LYS A 113 -0.21 13.39 -11.58
CA LYS A 113 0.14 14.74 -11.07
C LYS A 113 0.94 14.67 -9.77
N SER A 114 0.55 13.77 -8.87
CA SER A 114 1.26 13.54 -7.61
C SER A 114 2.67 12.98 -7.86
N TYR A 115 2.81 11.99 -8.75
CA TYR A 115 4.10 11.43 -9.15
C TYR A 115 5.02 12.46 -9.80
N GLU A 116 4.50 13.29 -10.72
CA GLU A 116 5.27 14.35 -11.37
C GLU A 116 5.72 15.43 -10.37
N THR A 117 4.85 15.78 -9.41
CA THR A 117 5.22 16.68 -8.31
C THR A 117 6.38 16.09 -7.51
N LEU A 118 6.27 14.84 -7.06
CA LEU A 118 7.34 14.18 -6.29
C LEU A 118 8.64 14.00 -7.10
N ARG A 119 8.54 13.77 -8.42
CA ARG A 119 9.70 13.68 -9.32
C ARG A 119 10.40 15.02 -9.48
N SER A 120 9.66 16.11 -9.68
CA SER A 120 10.23 17.47 -9.79
C SER A 120 10.91 17.92 -8.48
N GLN A 121 10.39 17.47 -7.33
CA GLN A 121 11.01 17.66 -6.01
C GLN A 121 12.17 16.69 -5.73
N LYS A 122 12.59 15.87 -6.71
CA LYS A 122 13.71 14.92 -6.63
C LYS A 122 13.52 13.89 -5.50
N ILE A 123 12.28 13.49 -5.24
CA ILE A 123 11.92 12.44 -4.29
C ILE A 123 11.86 11.08 -4.99
N LEU A 124 11.27 11.04 -6.20
CA LEU A 124 11.12 9.81 -6.98
C LEU A 124 12.27 9.60 -7.97
N PHE A 125 12.88 8.43 -7.85
CA PHE A 125 13.91 7.84 -8.69
C PHE A 125 13.40 6.49 -9.23
N ASN A 126 13.74 6.16 -10.47
CA ASN A 126 13.20 4.97 -11.13
C ASN A 126 13.65 3.67 -10.41
N GLY A 127 12.76 2.66 -10.38
CA GLY A 127 13.11 1.30 -9.92
C GLY A 127 13.03 1.05 -8.40
N LYS A 128 12.61 2.03 -7.59
CA LYS A 128 12.35 1.85 -6.15
C LYS A 128 10.87 2.13 -5.80
N LYS A 129 10.36 1.46 -4.77
CA LYS A 129 8.99 1.67 -4.25
C LYS A 129 8.90 3.03 -3.53
N LEU A 130 7.81 3.78 -3.73
CA LEU A 130 7.57 5.11 -3.13
C LEU A 130 7.93 5.19 -1.63
N PRO A 131 7.50 4.27 -0.73
CA PRO A 131 7.84 4.36 0.69
C PRO A 131 9.35 4.37 0.95
N VAL A 132 10.12 3.56 0.21
CA VAL A 132 11.59 3.50 0.35
C VAL A 132 12.22 4.81 -0.08
N GLN A 133 11.77 5.37 -1.21
CA GLN A 133 12.32 6.61 -1.74
C GLN A 133 12.01 7.80 -0.82
N LEU A 134 10.78 7.84 -0.32
CA LEU A 134 10.34 8.88 0.59
C LEU A 134 11.06 8.79 1.93
N GLY A 135 11.25 7.58 2.48
CA GLY A 135 12.03 7.40 3.70
C GLY A 135 13.50 7.77 3.54
N GLU A 136 14.13 7.42 2.41
CA GLU A 136 15.48 7.87 2.05
C GLU A 136 15.55 9.40 1.93
N TRP A 137 14.53 10.02 1.33
CA TRP A 137 14.43 11.48 1.22
C TRP A 137 14.22 12.15 2.58
N TYR A 138 13.40 11.59 3.48
CA TYR A 138 13.29 12.08 4.85
C TYR A 138 14.62 12.00 5.60
N ALA A 139 15.31 10.86 5.53
CA ALA A 139 16.64 10.73 6.14
C ALA A 139 17.59 11.81 5.61
N LYS A 140 17.55 12.08 4.31
CA LYS A 140 18.30 13.17 3.68
C LYS A 140 17.97 14.54 4.28
N CYS A 141 16.68 14.86 4.41
CA CYS A 141 16.23 16.12 4.98
C CYS A 141 16.61 16.27 6.47
N ILE A 142 16.47 15.21 7.26
CA ILE A 142 16.67 15.19 8.71
C ILE A 142 18.15 15.26 9.07
N PHE A 143 18.98 14.43 8.43
CA PHE A 143 20.40 14.27 8.76
C PHE A 143 21.35 15.02 7.81
N GLY A 144 20.80 15.82 6.88
CA GLY A 144 21.60 16.60 5.93
C GLY A 144 22.43 15.73 4.98
N LEU A 145 21.94 14.56 4.60
CA LEU A 145 22.73 13.58 3.86
C LEU A 145 23.06 14.08 2.45
N MET A 146 24.32 13.90 2.03
CA MET A 146 24.71 14.06 0.64
C MET A 146 24.46 12.75 -0.11
N GLN A 147 23.67 12.80 -1.17
CA GLN A 147 23.43 11.65 -2.04
C GLN A 147 24.35 11.73 -3.25
N LYS A 148 25.31 10.80 -3.36
CA LYS A 148 26.33 10.77 -4.43
C LYS A 148 26.17 9.49 -5.25
N LYS A 149 26.45 9.56 -6.56
CA LYS A 149 26.39 8.37 -7.43
C LYS A 149 27.40 7.33 -6.94
N SER A 150 26.94 6.09 -6.75
CA SER A 150 27.81 5.00 -6.31
C SER A 150 28.83 4.64 -7.38
N THR A 151 30.04 4.26 -6.97
CA THR A 151 31.10 3.73 -7.85
C THR A 151 30.71 2.39 -8.49
N SER A 152 29.77 1.66 -7.89
CA SER A 152 29.26 0.37 -8.37
C SER A 152 28.04 0.50 -9.30
N GLN A 153 28.18 1.24 -10.41
CA GLN A 153 27.32 1.35 -11.61
C GLN A 153 25.76 1.38 -11.56
N ARG A 154 25.06 1.13 -10.44
CA ARG A 154 23.59 1.26 -10.33
C ARG A 154 23.18 1.65 -8.91
N GLY A 155 23.35 2.92 -8.56
CA GLY A 155 22.79 3.43 -7.31
C GLY A 155 23.36 4.76 -6.86
N PHE A 156 22.84 5.22 -5.74
CA PHE A 156 23.34 6.36 -5.00
C PHE A 156 23.64 5.94 -3.57
N ASP A 157 24.74 6.45 -3.04
CA ASP A 157 25.17 6.28 -1.65
C ASP A 157 24.93 7.58 -0.89
N PHE A 158 24.61 7.47 0.40
CA PHE A 158 24.41 8.61 1.29
C PHE A 158 25.67 8.87 2.11
N TYR A 159 25.92 10.15 2.43
CA TYR A 159 27.09 10.56 3.21
C TYR A 159 26.75 11.68 4.20
N ILE A 160 27.41 11.66 5.37
CA ILE A 160 27.53 12.80 6.29
C ILE A 160 29.00 13.20 6.28
N GLY A 161 29.33 14.33 5.67
CA GLY A 161 30.73 14.66 5.37
C GLY A 161 31.36 13.59 4.47
N GLU A 162 32.44 12.97 4.93
CA GLU A 162 33.12 11.87 4.24
C GLU A 162 32.60 10.49 4.63
N LYS A 163 31.81 10.41 5.71
CA LYS A 163 31.31 9.15 6.26
C LYS A 163 30.12 8.65 5.47
N ARG A 164 30.14 7.39 5.04
CA ARG A 164 29.06 6.77 4.28
C ARG A 164 27.94 6.31 5.22
N VAL A 165 26.70 6.47 4.79
CA VAL A 165 25.50 6.12 5.54
C VAL A 165 24.67 5.13 4.74
N GLU A 166 24.36 3.99 5.35
CA GLU A 166 23.38 3.06 4.83
C GLU A 166 21.99 3.45 5.37
N VAL A 167 21.10 3.87 4.48
CA VAL A 167 19.71 4.19 4.85
C VAL A 167 18.81 3.00 4.56
N LYS A 168 18.07 2.57 5.59
CA LYS A 168 17.04 1.53 5.48
C LYS A 168 15.68 2.08 5.86
N VAL A 169 14.68 1.67 5.09
CA VAL A 169 13.30 2.07 5.30
C VAL A 169 12.47 0.84 5.62
N HIS A 170 11.79 0.88 6.76
CA HIS A 170 10.79 -0.10 7.13
C HIS A 170 9.41 0.53 7.00
N TRP A 171 8.56 -0.02 6.13
CA TRP A 171 7.19 0.49 5.92
C TRP A 171 6.15 -0.46 6.50
N GLY A 172 5.27 0.06 7.34
CA GLY A 172 4.18 -0.66 8.01
C GLY A 172 4.04 -0.22 9.46
N ASP A 173 2.83 -0.36 10.01
CA ASP A 173 2.47 0.14 11.34
C ASP A 173 3.07 -0.68 12.49
N HIS A 174 3.53 -1.90 12.19
CA HIS A 174 4.21 -2.79 13.13
C HIS A 174 5.56 -3.20 12.57
N THR A 175 6.57 -3.31 13.43
CA THR A 175 7.85 -3.90 13.03
C THR A 175 7.74 -5.42 13.06
N SER A 176 8.40 -6.10 12.11
CA SER A 176 8.54 -7.56 12.17
C SER A 176 9.22 -7.99 13.49
N PRO A 177 8.76 -9.07 14.14
CA PRO A 177 9.48 -9.67 15.28
C PRO A 177 10.92 -10.09 14.95
N LYS A 178 11.22 -10.28 13.65
CA LYS A 178 12.57 -10.59 13.16
C LYS A 178 13.46 -9.34 13.01
N GLY A 179 12.92 -8.15 13.19
CA GLY A 179 13.64 -6.89 13.04
C GLY A 179 13.86 -6.46 11.59
N VAL A 180 14.61 -5.38 11.42
CA VAL A 180 14.91 -4.79 10.12
C VAL A 180 16.07 -5.52 9.46
N LYS A 181 15.88 -5.93 8.20
CA LYS A 181 16.85 -6.69 7.41
C LYS A 181 17.83 -5.76 6.70
N VAL A 182 19.13 -5.92 6.95
CA VAL A 182 20.21 -5.15 6.29
C VAL A 182 21.23 -6.13 5.70
N ARG A 183 21.81 -5.81 4.53
CA ARG A 183 22.89 -6.65 3.97
C ARG A 183 24.18 -6.36 4.73
N LYS A 184 24.87 -7.42 5.17
CA LYS A 184 26.12 -7.30 5.95
C LYS A 184 27.17 -6.46 5.21
N SER A 185 27.32 -6.68 3.91
CA SER A 185 28.27 -5.91 3.08
C SER A 185 27.96 -4.42 2.98
N LEU A 186 26.70 -4.00 3.09
CA LEU A 186 26.35 -2.57 3.05
C LEU A 186 26.65 -1.89 4.39
N VAL A 187 26.44 -2.61 5.51
CA VAL A 187 26.86 -2.15 6.84
C VAL A 187 28.38 -2.04 6.90
N ASP A 188 29.09 -3.05 6.42
CA ASP A 188 30.57 -3.10 6.41
C ASP A 188 31.20 -1.96 5.59
N LEU A 189 30.53 -1.54 4.52
CA LEU A 189 30.99 -0.45 3.65
C LEU A 189 30.59 0.95 4.14
N SER A 190 29.78 1.05 5.20
CA SER A 190 29.22 2.31 5.69
C SER A 190 29.64 2.57 7.13
N ASP A 191 29.82 3.82 7.51
CA ASP A 191 30.13 4.21 8.90
C ASP A 191 28.87 4.17 9.79
N TYR A 192 27.71 4.47 9.21
CA TYR A 192 26.44 4.57 9.91
C TYR A 192 25.34 3.77 9.22
N VAL A 193 24.38 3.30 10.04
CA VAL A 193 23.10 2.75 9.57
C VAL A 193 21.97 3.60 10.14
N VAL A 194 21.16 4.17 9.25
CA VAL A 194 19.94 4.88 9.61
C VAL A 194 18.75 4.04 9.23
N VAL A 195 17.83 3.81 10.17
CA VAL A 195 16.56 3.16 9.90
C VAL A 195 15.42 4.16 10.07
N ILE A 196 14.69 4.43 8.99
CA ILE A 196 13.46 5.21 8.99
C ILE A 196 12.27 4.25 9.02
N TYR A 197 11.47 4.31 10.07
CA TYR A 197 10.23 3.55 10.17
C TYR A 197 9.07 4.43 9.72
N LEU A 198 8.40 4.02 8.65
CA LEU A 198 7.22 4.68 8.10
C LEU A 198 5.95 3.91 8.45
N ALA A 199 4.92 4.64 8.85
CA ALA A 199 3.55 4.12 8.94
C ALA A 199 2.91 4.00 7.55
N ARG A 200 1.73 3.36 7.46
CA ARG A 200 1.00 3.21 6.18
C ARG A 200 0.64 4.55 5.53
N ASN A 201 0.42 5.58 6.33
CA ASN A 201 0.17 6.95 5.87
C ASN A 201 1.44 7.70 5.43
N LEU A 202 2.59 7.01 5.33
CA LEU A 202 3.88 7.56 4.87
C LEU A 202 4.52 8.61 5.80
N MET A 203 4.02 8.74 7.03
CA MET A 203 4.66 9.53 8.07
C MET A 203 5.65 8.68 8.88
N ILE A 204 6.66 9.34 9.44
CA ILE A 204 7.69 8.72 10.26
C ILE A 204 7.10 8.35 11.62
N ARG A 205 7.09 7.06 11.95
CA ARG A 205 6.67 6.57 13.27
C ARG A 205 7.82 6.40 14.24
N GLU A 206 9.03 6.17 13.72
CA GLU A 206 10.25 6.05 14.52
C GLU A 206 11.49 6.28 13.65
N VAL A 207 12.58 6.72 14.26
CA VAL A 207 13.90 6.83 13.62
C VAL A 207 14.94 6.17 14.52
N CYS A 208 15.82 5.38 13.89
CA CYS A 208 16.98 4.80 14.56
C CYS A 208 18.25 5.22 13.84
N PHE A 209 19.27 5.61 14.60
CA PHE A 209 20.60 5.91 14.08
C PHE A 209 21.61 5.04 14.82
N LEU A 210 22.45 4.32 14.08
CA LEU A 210 23.37 3.33 14.62
C LEU A 210 24.76 3.49 14.01
N ASP A 211 25.79 3.30 14.83
CA ASP A 211 27.16 3.12 14.34
C ASP A 211 27.31 1.73 13.70
N SER A 212 27.85 1.64 12.49
CA SER A 212 28.03 0.36 11.79
C SER A 212 28.94 -0.60 12.56
N ASP A 213 29.96 -0.10 13.28
CA ASP A 213 30.82 -0.93 14.13
C ASP A 213 30.04 -1.60 15.26
N PHE A 214 29.06 -0.90 15.84
CA PHE A 214 28.15 -1.51 16.82
C PHE A 214 27.29 -2.58 16.15
N VAL A 215 26.74 -2.29 14.97
CA VAL A 215 25.92 -3.26 14.22
C VAL A 215 26.72 -4.52 13.90
N MET A 216 27.95 -4.36 13.41
CA MET A 216 28.82 -5.47 13.06
C MET A 216 29.23 -6.26 14.31
N ARG A 217 29.67 -5.61 15.39
CA ARG A 217 30.04 -6.35 16.61
C ARG A 217 28.88 -7.12 17.23
N LYS A 218 27.69 -6.53 17.29
CA LYS A 218 26.54 -7.11 18.00
C LYS A 218 25.74 -8.11 17.15
N PHE A 219 25.63 -7.87 15.84
CA PHE A 219 24.71 -8.61 14.98
C PHE A 219 25.39 -9.33 13.81
N SER A 220 26.71 -9.20 13.61
CA SER A 220 27.40 -9.94 12.55
C SER A 220 27.57 -11.43 12.90
N GLY A 221 26.52 -12.19 12.60
CA GLY A 221 26.56 -13.66 12.63
C GLY A 221 27.16 -14.26 11.35
N LYS A 222 26.98 -15.58 11.20
CA LYS A 222 27.22 -16.30 9.95
C LYS A 222 26.14 -15.91 8.93
N GLY A 223 26.57 -15.46 7.74
CA GLY A 223 25.67 -15.12 6.63
C GLY A 223 25.84 -13.68 6.10
N HIS A 224 25.14 -13.38 5.00
CA HIS A 224 25.22 -12.10 4.29
C HIS A 224 24.16 -11.07 4.73
N THR A 225 23.35 -11.41 5.73
CA THR A 225 22.22 -10.59 6.21
C THR A 225 22.35 -10.37 7.71
N VAL A 226 22.14 -9.13 8.14
CA VAL A 226 21.99 -8.70 9.52
C VAL A 226 20.51 -8.42 9.80
N PHE A 227 20.04 -8.81 10.99
CA PHE A 227 18.69 -8.53 11.48
C PHE A 227 18.77 -7.65 12.72
N LEU A 228 18.29 -6.42 12.59
CA LEU A 228 18.25 -5.44 13.67
C LEU A 228 16.91 -5.56 14.41
N LYS A 229 16.89 -6.36 15.48
CA LYS A 229 15.68 -6.50 16.32
C LYS A 229 15.50 -5.26 17.18
N ASP A 230 14.28 -4.72 17.21
CA ASP A 230 13.97 -3.49 17.94
C ASP A 230 14.37 -3.57 19.42
N SER A 231 14.17 -4.71 20.09
CA SER A 231 14.58 -4.92 21.49
C SER A 231 16.08 -4.70 21.74
N ASP A 232 16.91 -4.97 20.73
CA ASP A 232 18.37 -4.91 20.84
C ASP A 232 18.93 -3.51 20.49
N ILE A 233 18.12 -2.66 19.86
CA ILE A 233 18.48 -1.30 19.41
C ILE A 233 17.56 -0.21 19.96
N VAL A 234 16.65 -0.55 20.88
CA VAL A 234 15.62 0.36 21.42
C VAL A 234 16.21 1.64 22.02
N SER A 235 17.39 1.56 22.63
CA SER A 235 18.09 2.71 23.20
C SER A 235 18.67 3.68 22.16
N TYR A 236 18.57 3.34 20.87
CA TYR A 236 19.00 4.17 19.74
C TYR A 236 17.82 4.76 18.97
N PHE A 237 16.59 4.51 19.44
CA PHE A 237 15.40 5.15 18.89
C PHE A 237 15.28 6.58 19.41
N PHE A 238 14.95 7.48 18.50
CA PHE A 238 14.82 8.90 18.80
C PHE A 238 13.65 9.18 19.74
N SER A 239 12.62 8.33 19.79
CA SER A 239 11.57 8.41 20.81
C SER A 239 12.02 8.01 22.22
N LYS A 240 13.19 7.40 22.37
CA LYS A 240 13.69 6.82 23.64
C LYS A 240 15.01 7.41 24.11
N SER A 241 15.79 8.02 23.21
CA SER A 241 17.12 8.51 23.52
C SER A 241 17.51 9.70 22.65
N SER A 242 18.24 10.64 23.25
CA SER A 242 18.88 11.77 22.59
C SER A 242 20.33 11.48 22.16
N LYS A 243 20.82 10.24 22.29
CA LYS A 243 22.23 9.86 22.07
C LYS A 243 22.80 10.29 20.72
N HIS A 244 21.97 10.32 19.68
CA HIS A 244 22.36 10.74 18.32
C HIS A 244 21.64 12.02 17.88
N GLY A 245 21.11 12.81 18.83
CA GLY A 245 20.46 14.07 18.54
C GLY A 245 21.40 15.07 17.87
N ASP A 246 22.70 15.01 18.19
CA ASP A 246 23.76 15.80 17.56
C ASP A 246 23.92 15.53 16.05
N LYS A 247 23.42 14.38 15.56
CA LYS A 247 23.46 14.02 14.14
C LYS A 247 22.30 14.62 13.35
N VAL A 248 21.26 15.13 14.01
CA VAL A 248 20.12 15.77 13.34
C VAL A 248 20.55 17.14 12.85
N ALA A 249 20.57 17.31 11.52
CA ALA A 249 20.85 18.59 10.89
C ALA A 249 19.61 19.49 10.82
N ASN A 250 18.41 18.91 10.77
CA ASN A 250 17.15 19.65 10.67
C ASN A 250 16.05 19.00 11.54
N ALA A 251 15.94 19.48 12.77
CA ALA A 251 14.92 19.02 13.70
C ALA A 251 13.49 19.37 13.24
N ASN A 252 13.29 20.50 12.57
CA ASN A 252 11.99 20.90 12.03
C ASN A 252 11.49 19.91 10.98
N ALA A 253 12.37 19.40 10.11
CA ALA A 253 12.03 18.35 9.16
C ALA A 253 11.64 17.05 9.88
N LEU A 254 12.40 16.66 10.91
CA LEU A 254 12.10 15.48 11.71
C LEU A 254 10.71 15.57 12.36
N MET A 255 10.39 16.69 12.99
CA MET A 255 9.09 16.92 13.62
C MET A 255 7.95 16.99 12.59
N LYS A 256 8.16 17.69 11.47
CA LYS A 256 7.14 17.87 10.41
C LYS A 256 6.72 16.55 9.77
N TYR A 257 7.65 15.63 9.58
CA TYR A 257 7.38 14.35 8.91
C TYR A 257 7.03 13.23 9.90
N ALA A 258 7.18 13.46 11.20
CA ALA A 258 6.82 12.53 12.25
C ALA A 258 5.30 12.45 12.48
N LEU A 259 4.84 11.25 12.86
CA LEU A 259 3.52 11.09 13.45
C LEU A 259 3.40 11.97 14.71
N PRO A 260 2.18 12.43 15.06
CA PRO A 260 1.96 13.31 16.22
C PRO A 260 2.60 12.79 17.51
N ASN A 261 2.44 11.49 17.81
CA ASN A 261 3.02 10.88 19.00
C ASN A 261 4.55 10.95 19.03
N LEU A 262 5.21 10.73 17.90
CA LEU A 262 6.66 10.85 17.82
C LEU A 262 7.06 12.32 17.91
N ALA A 263 6.39 13.22 17.19
CA ALA A 263 6.66 14.65 17.24
C ALA A 263 6.55 15.22 18.67
N MET A 264 5.55 14.80 19.45
CA MET A 264 5.42 15.17 20.86
C MET A 264 6.60 14.71 21.71
N ASN A 265 7.02 13.44 21.59
CA ASN A 265 8.21 12.93 22.30
C ASN A 265 9.49 13.70 21.91
N LEU A 266 9.59 14.11 20.64
CA LEU A 266 10.74 14.84 20.13
C LEU A 266 10.75 16.31 20.53
N ALA A 267 9.58 16.91 20.79
CA ALA A 267 9.48 18.31 21.18
C ALA A 267 10.25 18.59 22.49
N GLU A 268 10.30 17.63 23.42
CA GLU A 268 11.11 17.76 24.65
C GLU A 268 12.63 17.78 24.35
N SER A 269 13.06 17.11 23.28
CA SER A 269 14.47 16.99 22.90
C SER A 269 14.93 18.05 21.91
N PHE A 270 14.02 18.60 21.09
CA PHE A 270 14.35 19.48 19.96
C PHE A 270 13.50 20.77 19.89
N GLY A 271 12.53 20.98 20.76
CA GLY A 271 11.56 22.08 20.68
C GLY A 271 12.10 23.48 21.03
N ASN A 272 13.37 23.59 21.44
CA ASN A 272 14.03 24.86 21.80
C ASN A 272 15.16 25.26 20.82
N GLN A 273 15.13 24.79 19.57
CA GLN A 273 16.08 25.19 18.51
C GLN A 273 15.41 25.99 17.39
#